data_AF-A0A350DJW6-F1
#
_entry.id   AF-A0A350DJW6-F1
#
_cell.length_a   1.000
_cell.length_b   1.000
_cell.length_c   1.000
_cell.angle_alpha   90.00
_cell.angle_beta   90.00
_cell.angle_gamma   90.00
#
_symmetry.space_group_name_H-M   'P 1'
#
loop_
_entity.id
_entity.type
_entity.pdbx_description
1 polymer ?
#
loop_
_entity_poly.entity_id
_entity_poly.type
_entity_poly.pdbx_seq_one_letter_code
_entity_poly.pdbx_strand_id
1 'polypeptide(L)' 'MSIEIRNVNKKFGNFTALDDINITVPTGKLTTLLGPSGCGKTTLLRIIA' A
#
# COMPACT_ATOMS: atom_id res chain seq x y z
N MET A 1 -4.28 12.92 12.94
CA MET A 1 -4.28 11.44 13.01
C MET A 1 -3.37 10.96 11.89
N SER A 2 -2.33 10.20 12.21
CA SER A 2 -1.50 9.52 11.21
C SER A 2 -2.23 8.31 10.66
N ILE A 3 -1.97 7.96 9.40
CA ILE A 3 -2.45 6.69 8.83
C ILE A 3 -1.33 5.68 9.01
N GLU A 4 -1.67 4.52 9.57
CA GLU A 4 -0.75 3.39 9.71
C GLU A 4 -1.30 2.18 8.95
N ILE A 5 -0.43 1.58 8.15
CA ILE A 5 -0.68 0.35 7.40
C ILE A 5 0.31 -0.66 7.95
N ARG A 6 -0.19 -1.78 8.48
CA ARG A 6 0.64 -2.81 9.13
C ARG A 6 0.31 -4.19 8.56
N ASN A 7 1.36 -4.92 8.21
CA ASN A 7 1.31 -6.31 7.75
C ASN A 7 0.27 -6.59 6.65
N VAL A 8 0.13 -5.66 5.70
CA VAL A 8 -0.85 -5.83 4.62
C VAL A 8 -0.31 -6.78 3.56
N ASN A 9 -1.10 -7.83 3.32
CA ASN A 9 -0.84 -8.85 2.31
C ASN A 9 -2.03 -8.91 1.36
N LYS A 10 -1.78 -8.98 0.05
CA LYS A 10 -2.83 -9.14 -0.96
C LYS A 10 -2.38 -10.04 -2.09
N LYS A 11 -3.15 -11.10 -2.33
CA LYS A 11 -2.97 -12.03 -3.43
C LYS A 11 -4.18 -12.05 -4.37
N PHE A 12 -3.91 -12.31 -5.64
CA PHE A 12 -4.90 -12.58 -6.68
C PHE A 12 -4.56 -13.95 -7.29
N GLY A 13 -5.21 -15.01 -6.81
CA GLY A 13 -4.80 -16.38 -7.13
C GLY A 13 -3.33 -16.61 -6.72
N ASN A 14 -2.51 -17.02 -7.70
CA ASN A 14 -1.07 -17.27 -7.49
C ASN A 14 -0.20 -16.00 -7.54
N PHE A 15 -0.77 -14.83 -7.85
CA PHE A 15 -0.01 -13.58 -7.93
C PHE A 15 -0.06 -12.83 -6.59
N THR A 16 1.11 -12.56 -6.00
CA THR A 16 1.24 -11.70 -4.81
C THR A 16 1.38 -10.25 -5.23
N ALA A 17 0.32 -9.46 -5.00
CA ALA A 17 0.31 -8.04 -5.33
C ALA A 17 0.88 -7.16 -4.21
N LEU A 18 0.72 -7.58 -2.96
CA LEU A 18 1.30 -6.92 -1.77
C LEU A 18 1.78 -8.02 -0.82
N ASP A 19 2.98 -7.88 -0.30
CA ASP A 19 3.63 -8.83 0.60
C ASP A 19 4.20 -8.06 1.80
N ASP A 20 3.68 -8.35 2.98
CA ASP A 20 4.04 -7.72 4.27
C ASP A 20 4.29 -6.20 4.22
N ILE A 21 3.33 -5.45 3.67
CA ILE A 21 3.47 -4.00 3.52
C ILE A 21 3.22 -3.29 4.87
N ASN A 22 4.22 -2.49 5.26
CA ASN A 22 4.22 -1.69 6.48
C ASN A 22 4.58 -0.23 6.14
N ILE A 23 3.63 0.69 6.31
CA ILE A 23 3.78 2.11 5.92
C ILE A 23 3.14 3.01 6.97
N THR A 24 3.82 4.10 7.30
CA THR A 24 3.29 5.19 8.13
C THR A 24 3.20 6.45 7.31
N VAL A 25 2.01 7.03 7.22
CA VAL A 25 1.77 8.31 6.53
C VAL A 25 1.65 9.43 7.59
N PRO A 26 2.58 10.41 7.58
CA PRO A 26 2.54 11.51 8.54
C PRO A 26 1.30 12.39 8.37
N THR A 27 0.77 12.90 9.49
CA THR A 27 -0.35 13.87 9.46
C THR A 27 0.09 15.16 8.76
N GLY A 28 -0.80 15.71 7.92
CA GLY A 28 -0.59 17.02 7.28
C GLY A 28 0.47 17.04 6.18
N LYS A 29 0.94 15.87 5.72
CA LYS A 29 1.89 15.76 4.61
C LYS A 29 1.25 15.13 3.38
N LEU A 30 1.54 15.70 2.21
CA LEU A 30 1.29 15.05 0.93
C LEU A 30 2.28 13.89 0.77
N THR A 31 1.75 12.67 0.66
CA THR A 31 2.55 11.45 0.48
C THR A 31 2.16 10.80 -0.84
N THR A 32 3.15 10.41 -1.63
CA THR A 32 2.95 9.75 -2.93
C THR A 32 3.54 8.35 -2.92
N LEU A 33 2.88 7.43 -3.63
CA LEU A 33 3.40 6.08 -3.87
C LEU A 33 4.07 6.05 -5.24
N LEU A 34 5.37 5.73 -5.29
CA LEU A 34 6.17 5.69 -6.51
C LEU A 34 6.66 4.27 -6.80
N GLY A 35 6.77 3.94 -8.09
CA GLY A 35 7.31 2.65 -8.54
C GLY A 35 6.81 2.26 -9.94
N PRO A 36 7.38 1.21 -10.56
CA PRO A 36 6.99 0.72 -11.89
C PRO A 36 5.52 0.32 -12.01
N SER A 37 5.00 0.22 -13.23
CA SER A 37 3.64 -0.32 -13.45
C SER A 37 3.55 -1.76 -12.92
N GLY A 38 2.43 -2.12 -12.30
CA GLY A 38 2.20 -3.46 -11.72
C GLY A 38 2.76 -3.69 -10.30
N CYS A 39 3.51 -2.76 -9.71
CA CYS A 39 4.14 -2.96 -8.39
C CYS A 39 3.20 -2.86 -7.17
N GLY A 40 1.87 -2.84 -7.36
CA GLY A 40 0.92 -2.87 -6.25
C GLY A 40 0.39 -1.51 -5.72
N LYS A 41 0.81 -0.37 -6.28
CA LYS A 41 0.35 0.98 -5.82
C LYS A 41 -1.17 1.13 -5.77
N THR A 42 -1.84 0.86 -6.90
CA THR A 42 -3.30 0.95 -7.00
C THR A 42 -3.98 -0.09 -6.10
N THR A 43 -3.38 -1.28 -5.96
CA THR A 43 -3.86 -2.31 -5.04
C THR A 43 -3.85 -1.80 -3.59
N LEU A 44 -2.75 -1.16 -3.17
CA LEU A 44 -2.61 -0.61 -1.83
C LEU A 44 -3.61 0.54 -1.58
N LEU A 45 -3.72 1.49 -2.52
CA LEU A 45 -4.67 2.60 -2.38
C LEU A 45 -6.14 2.13 -2.28
N ARG A 46 -6.51 1.08 -3.02
CA ARG A 46 -7.84 0.46 -2.95
C ARG A 46 -8.12 -0.30 -1.66
N ILE A 47 -7.10 -0.61 -0.87
CA ILE A 47 -7.27 -1.23 0.45
C ILE A 47 -7.46 -0.14 1.52
N ILE A 48 -6.84 1.02 1.34
CA ILE A 48 -6.91 2.15 2.29
C ILE A 48 -8.24 2.90 2.17
N ALA A 49 -8.78 3.05 0.95
CA ALA A 49 -10.03 3.73 0.65
C ALA A 49 -11.23 2.77 0.66
#